data_AF-A0A5P1EHF2-F1
#
_entry.id   AF-A0A5P1EHF2-F1
#
_cell.length_a   1.000
_cell.length_b   1.000
_cell.length_c   1.000
_cell.angle_alpha   90.00
_cell.angle_beta   90.00
_cell.angle_gamma   90.00
#
_symmetry.space_group_name_H-M   'P 1'
#
loop_
_entity.id
_entity.type
_entity.pdbx_description
1 polymer ?
#
loop_
_entity_poly.entity_id
_entity_poly.type
_entity_poly.pdbx_seq_one_letter_code
_entity_poly.pdbx_strand_id
1 'polypeptide(L)'
;MLGISTSPSRLLIPLPQPANWRNLTRRGVVKMSVVGATRPITSVESMVVKPPSHPTYDLQAVIALALAEDAGDRGDVTCLATVPIDMEVEAHFIAKEDGVIAGIALAEMIFSEVDPSLKIEWSAEDGNHIRKGTQFGRVYGCAHNIVVAERVVLNFMQRMSGIATLTKAMAEAAHPACILETRKTAPGLRLVDKWAVLIGGGKNHRMGLFDMVMIKDNHISIAGGVTNAIKSVDQYLEEKGLHMAVEVETRTLEEVMEVLQYAIQNNTSLTRIMLDNMVVPLPNGDVDISMLKEAVDLINGRFETEASGNVTLETVKKIGKAGVTYISSGALTHSVKALDISLKIDTELALQVGKRTNRA
;
A
#
# COMPACT_ATOMS: atom_id res chain seq x y z
N MET A 1 43.70 -38.83 20.57
CA MET A 1 43.39 -38.25 19.25
C MET A 1 42.12 -37.42 19.41
N LEU A 2 42.24 -36.13 19.10
CA LEU A 2 41.30 -35.06 19.47
C LEU A 2 39.97 -35.17 18.72
N GLY A 3 38.87 -35.06 19.46
CA GLY A 3 37.52 -34.91 18.93
C GLY A 3 37.25 -33.46 18.55
N ILE A 4 36.68 -33.25 17.37
CA ILE A 4 36.26 -31.94 16.86
C ILE A 4 34.74 -31.86 17.00
N SER A 5 34.29 -31.17 18.04
CA SER A 5 32.93 -30.66 18.21
C SER A 5 32.89 -29.27 17.56
N THR A 6 32.05 -29.07 16.55
CA THR A 6 31.77 -27.75 15.99
C THR A 6 30.27 -27.46 16.07
N SER A 7 29.91 -26.70 17.10
CA SER A 7 28.64 -25.97 17.21
C SER A 7 28.78 -24.63 16.49
N PRO A 8 27.83 -24.20 15.65
CA PRO A 8 27.92 -22.90 14.98
C PRO A 8 27.44 -21.78 15.91
N SER A 9 28.37 -20.92 16.31
CA SER A 9 28.14 -19.67 17.03
C SER A 9 27.37 -18.70 16.13
N ARG A 10 26.16 -18.31 16.55
CA ARG A 10 25.41 -17.20 15.97
C ARG A 10 26.17 -15.89 16.21
N LEU A 11 26.63 -15.24 15.15
CA LEU A 11 27.00 -13.83 15.16
C LEU A 11 25.72 -12.99 15.33
N LEU A 12 25.44 -12.61 16.57
CA LEU A 12 24.49 -11.56 16.91
C LEU A 12 25.24 -10.22 16.79
N ILE A 13 24.93 -9.44 15.76
CA ILE A 13 25.31 -8.03 15.66
C ILE A 13 24.33 -7.25 16.56
N PRO A 14 24.79 -6.53 17.61
CA PRO A 14 23.89 -5.76 18.45
C PRO A 14 23.47 -4.47 17.72
N LEU A 15 22.17 -4.20 17.69
CA LEU A 15 21.61 -2.92 17.27
C LEU A 15 22.05 -1.80 18.24
N PRO A 16 22.33 -0.57 17.75
CA PRO A 16 22.73 0.53 18.63
C PRO A 16 21.56 0.95 19.53
N GLN A 17 21.85 1.08 20.82
CA GLN A 17 20.93 1.63 21.82
C GLN A 17 20.72 3.14 21.59
N PRO A 18 19.51 3.68 21.83
CA PRO A 18 19.28 5.11 21.71
C PRO A 18 20.08 5.88 22.77
N ALA A 19 20.77 6.94 22.35
CA ALA A 19 21.56 7.76 23.26
C ALA A 19 20.68 8.44 24.32
N ASN A 20 21.22 8.58 25.54
CA ASN A 20 20.57 9.22 26.67
C ASN A 20 20.68 10.75 26.54
N TRP A 21 19.65 11.44 26.06
CA TRP A 21 19.54 12.92 26.14
C TRP A 21 19.07 13.36 27.54
N ARG A 22 19.93 13.19 28.54
CA ARG A 22 19.81 13.88 29.83
C ARG A 22 21.14 14.51 30.18
N ASN A 23 21.29 15.80 29.84
CA ASN A 23 21.95 16.83 30.64
C ASN A 23 22.24 18.09 29.81
N LEU A 24 21.28 19.01 29.74
CA LEU A 24 21.56 20.44 29.63
C LEU A 24 20.53 21.18 30.49
N THR A 25 21.03 21.79 31.56
CA THR A 25 20.27 22.41 32.65
C THR A 25 19.83 23.85 32.35
N ARG A 26 18.56 24.12 32.66
CA ARG A 26 17.95 25.33 33.26
C ARG A 26 18.04 26.68 32.52
N ARG A 27 16.87 27.20 32.14
CA ARG A 27 16.17 28.35 32.80
C ARG A 27 14.80 28.62 32.16
N GLY A 28 13.80 28.91 33.00
CA GLY A 28 12.48 29.43 32.61
C GLY A 28 11.31 28.51 32.91
N VAL A 29 10.87 28.45 34.17
CA VAL A 29 9.59 27.83 34.54
C VAL A 29 8.48 28.83 34.23
N VAL A 30 7.64 28.52 33.25
CA VAL A 30 6.28 29.08 33.17
C VAL A 30 5.31 27.91 33.33
N LYS A 31 4.67 27.85 34.49
CA LYS A 31 3.44 27.06 34.67
C LYS A 31 2.36 27.71 33.82
N MET A 32 1.88 27.02 32.78
CA MET A 32 0.58 27.33 32.19
C MET A 32 -0.30 26.08 32.22
N SER A 33 -1.48 26.32 32.79
CA SER A 33 -2.59 25.42 33.01
C SER A 33 -3.01 24.69 31.75
N VAL A 34 -3.21 23.36 31.88
CA VAL A 34 -3.94 22.53 30.94
C VAL A 34 -5.39 23.01 30.92
N VAL A 35 -5.74 23.81 29.91
CA VAL A 35 -7.13 24.01 29.51
C VAL A 35 -7.30 23.21 28.23
N GLY A 36 -8.12 22.17 28.33
CA GLY A 36 -8.40 21.25 27.23
C GLY A 36 -9.01 21.98 26.04
N ALA A 37 -8.34 21.87 24.90
CA ALA A 37 -8.94 22.02 23.59
C ALA A 37 -8.76 20.68 22.87
N THR A 38 -9.65 19.74 23.15
CA THR A 38 -9.85 18.54 22.35
C THR A 38 -10.80 18.88 21.20
N ARG A 39 -10.32 18.91 19.96
CA ARG A 39 -11.09 18.83 18.70
C ARG A 39 -10.15 18.53 17.52
N PRO A 40 -10.65 17.84 16.48
CA PRO A 40 -10.23 16.46 16.26
C PRO A 40 -9.12 16.38 15.22
N ILE A 41 -8.10 15.57 15.52
CA ILE A 41 -7.39 14.78 14.50
C ILE A 41 -8.49 14.16 13.64
N THR A 42 -8.42 14.29 12.30
CA THR A 42 -9.37 13.68 11.37
C THR A 42 -9.65 12.26 11.83
N SER A 43 -10.82 12.03 12.41
CA SER A 43 -11.13 10.73 13.02
C SER A 43 -11.07 9.69 11.92
N VAL A 44 -10.51 8.50 12.16
CA VAL A 44 -10.51 7.39 11.18
C VAL A 44 -11.94 7.08 10.68
N GLU A 45 -12.96 7.51 11.42
CA GLU A 45 -14.38 7.43 11.05
C GLU A 45 -14.81 8.36 9.91
N SER A 46 -14.12 9.47 9.66
CA SER A 46 -14.47 10.43 8.59
C SER A 46 -13.76 10.15 7.27
N MET A 47 -12.92 9.12 7.18
CA MET A 47 -12.23 8.75 5.95
C MET A 47 -13.16 7.98 5.01
N VAL A 48 -13.21 8.39 3.73
CA VAL A 48 -14.01 7.73 2.69
C VAL A 48 -13.63 6.25 2.55
N VAL A 49 -12.32 5.97 2.59
CA VAL A 49 -11.75 4.62 2.58
C VAL A 49 -10.81 4.48 3.77
N LYS A 50 -11.09 3.55 4.67
CA LYS A 50 -10.26 3.33 5.86
C LYS A 50 -8.92 2.65 5.49
N PRO A 51 -7.81 3.06 6.12
CA PRO A 51 -6.53 2.39 5.93
C PRO A 51 -6.58 0.96 6.49
N PRO A 52 -5.83 0.02 5.90
CA PRO A 52 -5.67 -1.30 6.49
C PRO A 52 -4.84 -1.22 7.77
N SER A 53 -4.93 -2.26 8.62
CA SER A 53 -4.18 -2.35 9.87
C SER A 53 -3.05 -3.37 9.77
N HIS A 54 -2.01 -3.19 10.59
CA HIS A 54 -0.92 -4.14 10.78
C HIS A 54 -0.72 -4.38 12.29
N PRO A 55 -0.44 -5.62 12.73
CA PRO A 55 -0.37 -5.94 14.16
C PRO A 55 0.83 -5.33 14.91
N THR A 56 1.83 -4.80 14.21
CA THR A 56 3.10 -4.37 14.82
C THR A 56 3.53 -2.94 14.50
N TYR A 57 2.83 -2.21 13.63
CA TYR A 57 3.10 -0.81 13.31
C TYR A 57 1.88 -0.17 12.65
N ASP A 58 1.85 1.15 12.59
CA ASP A 58 0.78 1.96 12.03
C ASP A 58 1.32 3.02 11.06
N LEU A 59 0.44 3.88 10.54
CA LEU A 59 0.82 4.96 9.63
C LEU A 59 1.68 6.02 10.32
N GLN A 60 1.45 6.29 11.61
CA GLN A 60 2.23 7.25 12.40
C GLN A 60 3.71 6.85 12.45
N ALA A 61 4.00 5.55 12.64
CA ALA A 61 5.38 5.05 12.59
C ALA A 61 6.03 5.25 11.19
N VAL A 62 5.26 5.10 10.12
CA VAL A 62 5.75 5.33 8.73
C VAL A 62 6.01 6.82 8.50
N ILE A 63 5.11 7.70 8.94
CA ILE A 63 5.25 9.16 8.84
C ILE A 63 6.48 9.64 9.62
N ALA A 64 6.62 9.21 10.87
CA ALA A 64 7.75 9.59 11.71
C ALA A 64 9.09 9.17 11.09
N LEU A 65 9.15 7.96 10.51
CA LEU A 65 10.35 7.50 9.81
C LEU A 65 10.66 8.35 8.57
N ALA A 66 9.64 8.69 7.76
CA ALA A 66 9.83 9.48 6.55
C ALA A 66 10.25 10.93 6.85
N LEU A 67 9.68 11.56 7.89
CA LEU A 67 10.10 12.88 8.35
C LEU A 67 11.53 12.86 8.89
N ALA A 68 11.90 11.83 9.64
CA ALA A 68 13.26 11.66 10.16
C ALA A 68 14.28 11.40 9.03
N GLU A 69 13.89 10.66 7.98
CA GLU A 69 14.70 10.42 6.78
C GLU A 69 15.05 11.74 6.08
N ASP A 70 14.08 12.63 5.88
CA ASP A 70 14.26 13.87 5.11
C ASP A 70 14.93 14.99 5.94
N ALA A 71 14.60 15.10 7.24
CA ALA A 71 15.12 16.15 8.11
C ALA A 71 16.50 15.84 8.72
N GLY A 72 16.83 14.56 8.94
CA GLY A 72 18.05 14.15 9.63
C GLY A 72 18.22 14.79 11.02
N ASP A 73 19.46 15.05 11.42
CA ASP A 73 19.79 15.66 12.73
C ASP A 73 19.78 17.20 12.72
N ARG A 74 19.71 17.82 11.53
CA ARG A 74 19.89 19.27 11.35
C ARG A 74 18.63 20.00 10.88
N GLY A 75 17.64 19.28 10.36
CA GLY A 75 16.47 19.87 9.71
C GLY A 75 16.79 20.52 8.36
N ASP A 76 15.86 21.34 7.86
CA ASP A 76 16.01 22.04 6.59
C ASP A 76 16.94 23.27 6.71
N VAL A 77 18.23 23.03 6.48
CA VAL A 77 19.26 24.07 6.49
C VAL A 77 19.02 25.18 5.46
N THR A 78 18.32 24.88 4.36
CA THR A 78 18.05 25.85 3.30
C THR A 78 16.96 26.81 3.77
N CYS A 79 15.87 26.29 4.31
CA CYS A 79 14.79 27.12 4.84
C CYS A 79 15.25 27.96 6.02
N LEU A 80 16.02 27.37 6.95
CA LEU A 80 16.61 28.09 8.08
C LEU A 80 17.51 29.26 7.65
N ALA A 81 18.19 29.15 6.51
CA ALA A 81 19.10 30.18 6.00
C ALA A 81 18.40 31.25 5.14
N THR A 82 17.26 30.95 4.54
CA THR A 82 16.67 31.77 3.45
C THR A 82 15.29 32.33 3.75
N VAL A 83 14.55 31.76 4.69
CA VAL A 83 13.14 32.12 4.96
C VAL A 83 13.02 32.71 6.38
N PRO A 84 12.38 33.89 6.56
CA PRO A 84 12.08 34.40 7.90
C PRO A 84 11.23 33.44 8.72
N ILE A 85 11.48 33.36 10.04
CA ILE A 85 10.83 32.40 10.94
C ILE A 85 9.32 32.66 11.13
N ASP A 86 8.89 33.89 10.93
CA ASP A 86 7.52 34.38 11.07
C ASP A 86 6.78 34.52 9.73
N MET A 87 7.39 34.06 8.63
CA MET A 87 6.77 34.12 7.32
C MET A 87 5.61 33.12 7.22
N GLU A 88 4.40 33.63 6.98
CA GLU A 88 3.24 32.82 6.62
C GLU A 88 3.02 32.84 5.11
N VAL A 89 2.70 31.68 4.54
CA VAL A 89 2.45 31.51 3.10
C VAL A 89 1.21 30.65 2.85
N GLU A 90 0.62 30.81 1.66
CA GLU A 90 -0.35 29.87 1.09
C GLU A 90 0.34 29.05 -0.01
N ALA A 91 0.07 27.75 -0.06
CA ALA A 91 0.56 26.87 -1.10
C ALA A 91 -0.56 25.98 -1.66
N HIS A 92 -0.51 25.70 -2.96
CA HIS A 92 -1.55 24.99 -3.70
C HIS A 92 -1.06 23.66 -4.25
N PHE A 93 -1.84 22.61 -4.04
CA PHE A 93 -1.67 21.32 -4.68
C PHE A 93 -2.21 21.36 -6.11
N ILE A 94 -1.38 20.99 -7.08
CA ILE A 94 -1.72 21.02 -8.50
C ILE A 94 -1.41 19.67 -9.13
N ALA A 95 -2.42 19.08 -9.78
CA ALA A 95 -2.23 17.87 -10.59
C ALA A 95 -1.46 18.22 -11.87
N LYS A 96 -0.39 17.49 -12.18
CA LYS A 96 0.42 17.67 -13.40
C LYS A 96 0.13 16.63 -14.48
N GLU A 97 -0.62 15.59 -14.11
CA GLU A 97 -1.14 14.53 -14.97
C GLU A 97 -2.61 14.22 -14.59
N ASP A 98 -3.33 13.53 -15.48
CA ASP A 98 -4.68 13.00 -15.21
C ASP A 98 -4.56 11.72 -14.38
N GLY A 99 -5.48 11.48 -13.44
CA GLY A 99 -5.47 10.26 -12.64
C GLY A 99 -6.48 10.26 -11.51
N VAL A 100 -6.29 9.34 -10.55
CA VAL A 100 -7.07 9.24 -9.31
C VAL A 100 -6.22 9.77 -8.17
N ILE A 101 -6.76 10.71 -7.40
CA ILE A 101 -6.09 11.23 -6.20
C ILE A 101 -6.18 10.21 -5.08
N ALA A 102 -5.05 9.94 -4.44
CA ALA A 102 -4.96 9.15 -3.22
C ALA A 102 -3.86 9.70 -2.31
N GLY A 103 -4.11 9.67 -1.00
CA GLY A 103 -3.19 10.12 0.03
C GLY A 103 -3.53 11.48 0.64
N ILE A 104 -4.73 12.04 0.39
CA ILE A 104 -5.19 13.28 1.05
C ILE A 104 -5.20 13.10 2.56
N ALA A 105 -5.82 12.01 3.05
CA ALA A 105 -5.88 11.76 4.49
C ALA A 105 -4.47 11.53 5.09
N LEU A 106 -3.55 10.93 4.33
CA LEU A 106 -2.16 10.76 4.77
C LEU A 106 -1.40 12.10 4.79
N ALA A 107 -1.65 12.98 3.83
CA ALA A 107 -1.09 14.33 3.79
C ALA A 107 -1.52 15.14 5.02
N GLU A 108 -2.80 15.10 5.39
CA GLU A 108 -3.30 15.73 6.62
C GLU A 108 -2.58 15.22 7.87
N MET A 109 -2.36 13.91 7.97
CA MET A 109 -1.61 13.33 9.09
C MET A 109 -0.16 13.84 9.13
N ILE A 110 0.52 13.92 7.97
CA ILE A 110 1.89 14.42 7.90
C ILE A 110 1.97 15.90 8.28
N PHE A 111 1.09 16.74 7.71
CA PHE A 111 1.07 18.17 8.07
C PHE A 111 0.76 18.36 9.56
N SER A 112 -0.19 17.60 10.11
CA SER A 112 -0.51 17.66 11.54
C SER A 112 0.64 17.20 12.43
N GLU A 113 1.46 16.24 11.99
CA GLU A 113 2.66 15.78 12.71
C GLU A 113 3.75 16.86 12.71
N VAL A 114 3.91 17.57 11.58
CA VAL A 114 4.89 18.66 11.45
C VAL A 114 4.45 19.91 12.23
N ASP A 115 3.22 20.36 12.02
CA ASP A 115 2.65 21.53 12.69
C ASP A 115 1.11 21.49 12.67
N PRO A 116 0.45 21.23 13.82
CA PRO A 116 -1.00 21.17 13.91
C PRO A 116 -1.70 22.53 13.74
N SER A 117 -0.96 23.64 13.65
CA SER A 117 -1.52 24.97 13.37
C SER A 117 -1.72 25.25 11.87
N LEU A 118 -1.14 24.42 10.99
CA LEU A 118 -1.34 24.52 9.55
C LEU A 118 -2.81 24.31 9.19
N LYS A 119 -3.34 25.18 8.34
CA LYS A 119 -4.72 25.12 7.85
C LYS A 119 -4.72 24.50 6.48
N ILE A 120 -5.46 23.41 6.31
CA ILE A 120 -5.52 22.67 5.05
C ILE A 120 -6.97 22.66 4.57
N GLU A 121 -7.16 22.91 3.28
CA GLU A 121 -8.47 22.83 2.64
C GLU A 121 -8.35 22.03 1.35
N TRP A 122 -9.28 21.09 1.14
CA TRP A 122 -9.33 20.24 -0.05
C TRP A 122 -10.59 20.54 -0.85
N SER A 123 -10.47 20.48 -2.18
CA SER A 123 -11.60 20.52 -3.12
C SER A 123 -11.81 19.17 -3.83
N ALA A 124 -11.07 18.15 -3.42
CA ALA A 124 -11.19 16.76 -3.85
C ALA A 124 -11.08 15.82 -2.65
N GLU A 125 -11.56 14.58 -2.83
CA GLU A 125 -11.43 13.51 -1.85
C GLU A 125 -10.60 12.34 -2.43
N ASP A 126 -10.05 11.50 -1.56
CA ASP A 126 -9.39 10.27 -1.97
C ASP A 126 -10.35 9.41 -2.81
N GLY A 127 -9.89 8.98 -3.99
CA GLY A 127 -10.65 8.21 -4.97
C GLY A 127 -11.31 9.06 -6.07
N ASN A 128 -11.28 10.39 -5.96
CA ASN A 128 -11.76 11.27 -7.03
C ASN A 128 -10.81 11.24 -8.24
N HIS A 129 -11.39 11.33 -9.44
CA HIS A 129 -10.63 11.53 -10.67
C HIS A 129 -10.27 13.01 -10.83
N ILE A 130 -9.01 13.29 -11.15
CA ILE A 130 -8.47 14.65 -11.35
C ILE A 130 -7.93 14.81 -12.77
N ARG A 131 -7.97 16.03 -13.28
CA ARG A 131 -7.34 16.38 -14.56
C ARG A 131 -6.10 17.23 -14.35
N LYS A 132 -5.14 17.14 -15.26
CA LYS A 132 -3.96 17.99 -15.32
C LYS A 132 -4.35 19.47 -15.25
N GLY A 133 -3.64 20.21 -14.40
CA GLY A 133 -3.86 21.62 -14.13
C GLY A 133 -4.85 21.91 -13.01
N THR A 134 -5.56 20.90 -12.49
CA THR A 134 -6.52 21.11 -11.41
C THR A 134 -5.79 21.44 -10.11
N GLN A 135 -6.20 22.54 -9.48
CA GLN A 135 -5.86 22.85 -8.10
C GLN A 135 -6.87 22.13 -7.19
N PHE A 136 -6.40 21.19 -6.37
CA PHE A 136 -7.28 20.29 -5.62
C PHE A 136 -7.14 20.40 -4.09
N GLY A 137 -6.23 21.26 -3.63
CA GLY A 137 -6.08 21.57 -2.22
C GLY A 137 -5.16 22.76 -2.01
N ARG A 138 -5.21 23.30 -0.80
CA ARG A 138 -4.33 24.38 -0.33
C ARG A 138 -3.94 24.19 1.12
N VAL A 139 -2.75 24.66 1.47
CA VAL A 139 -2.24 24.71 2.84
C VAL A 139 -1.77 26.13 3.15
N TYR A 140 -2.13 26.62 4.33
CA TYR A 140 -1.78 27.95 4.84
C TYR A 140 -1.11 27.85 6.21
N GLY A 141 -0.04 28.62 6.41
CA GLY A 141 0.62 28.76 7.72
C GLY A 141 2.12 29.04 7.59
N CYS A 142 2.89 28.64 8.60
CA CYS A 142 4.33 28.87 8.65
C CYS A 142 5.05 28.27 7.43
N ALA A 143 5.80 29.11 6.72
CA ALA A 143 6.53 28.71 5.50
C ALA A 143 7.54 27.59 5.77
N HIS A 144 8.24 27.63 6.92
CA HIS A 144 9.20 26.59 7.28
C HIS A 144 8.52 25.23 7.39
N ASN A 145 7.37 25.17 8.05
CA ASN A 145 6.67 23.92 8.31
C ASN A 145 6.04 23.35 7.03
N ILE A 146 5.53 24.22 6.15
CA ILE A 146 5.02 23.80 4.84
C ILE A 146 6.15 23.21 3.98
N VAL A 147 7.31 23.87 3.91
CA VAL A 147 8.45 23.43 3.09
C VAL A 147 9.04 22.12 3.63
N VAL A 148 9.19 21.97 4.95
CA VAL A 148 9.67 20.74 5.58
C VAL A 148 8.73 19.56 5.28
N ALA A 149 7.42 19.77 5.30
CA ALA A 149 6.44 18.72 5.01
C ALA A 149 6.34 18.40 3.51
N GLU A 150 6.64 19.36 2.62
CA GLU A 150 6.33 19.32 1.19
C GLU A 150 6.78 18.01 0.53
N ARG A 151 8.06 17.67 0.64
CA ARG A 151 8.62 16.54 -0.11
C ARG A 151 8.07 15.21 0.38
N VAL A 152 7.93 15.06 1.69
CA VAL A 152 7.35 13.86 2.32
C VAL A 152 5.90 13.68 1.88
N VAL A 153 5.07 14.73 1.96
CA VAL A 153 3.68 14.72 1.51
C VAL A 153 3.58 14.36 0.03
N LEU A 154 4.33 15.05 -0.84
CA LEU A 154 4.29 14.81 -2.29
C LEU A 154 4.74 13.39 -2.63
N ASN A 155 5.82 12.87 -2.03
CA ASN A 155 6.29 11.52 -2.32
C ASN A 155 5.22 10.46 -2.00
N PHE A 156 4.54 10.59 -0.87
CA PHE A 156 3.44 9.69 -0.51
C PHE A 156 2.24 9.85 -1.45
N MET A 157 1.73 11.07 -1.63
CA MET A 157 0.55 11.33 -2.45
C MET A 157 0.76 10.92 -3.92
N GLN A 158 1.91 11.25 -4.51
CA GLN A 158 2.23 10.90 -5.89
C GLN A 158 2.28 9.38 -6.08
N ARG A 159 2.91 8.65 -5.15
CA ARG A 159 2.96 7.18 -5.18
C ARG A 159 1.57 6.58 -5.03
N MET A 160 0.83 6.98 -3.98
CA MET A 160 -0.53 6.48 -3.72
C MET A 160 -1.46 6.76 -4.91
N SER A 161 -1.42 7.98 -5.44
CA SER A 161 -2.24 8.37 -6.61
C SER A 161 -1.87 7.56 -7.85
N GLY A 162 -0.59 7.25 -8.07
CA GLY A 162 -0.15 6.35 -9.14
C GLY A 162 -0.75 4.94 -9.02
N ILE A 163 -0.71 4.37 -7.82
CA ILE A 163 -1.30 3.06 -7.51
C ILE A 163 -2.82 3.08 -7.71
N ALA A 164 -3.50 4.09 -7.16
CA ALA A 164 -4.96 4.22 -7.24
C ALA A 164 -5.42 4.38 -8.70
N THR A 165 -4.67 5.15 -9.50
CA THR A 165 -4.94 5.36 -10.93
C THR A 165 -4.88 4.04 -11.71
N LEU A 166 -3.80 3.28 -11.55
CA LEU A 166 -3.66 1.98 -12.23
C LEU A 166 -4.71 0.98 -11.74
N THR A 167 -4.95 0.96 -10.42
CA THR A 167 -5.94 0.06 -9.81
C THR A 167 -7.34 0.33 -10.35
N LYS A 168 -7.73 1.60 -10.48
CA LYS A 168 -9.03 2.00 -11.03
C LYS A 168 -9.22 1.49 -12.46
N ALA A 169 -8.23 1.73 -13.31
CA ALA A 169 -8.25 1.26 -14.69
C ALA A 169 -8.33 -0.28 -14.79
N MET A 170 -7.54 -0.99 -13.98
CA MET A 170 -7.58 -2.46 -13.93
C MET A 170 -8.90 -3.00 -13.39
N ALA A 171 -9.44 -2.42 -12.32
CA ALA A 171 -10.70 -2.87 -11.70
C ALA A 171 -11.90 -2.70 -12.64
N GLU A 172 -11.96 -1.58 -13.36
CA GLU A 172 -13.00 -1.35 -14.38
C GLU A 172 -12.89 -2.35 -15.53
N ALA A 173 -11.67 -2.63 -16.00
CA ALA A 173 -11.43 -3.58 -17.08
C ALA A 173 -11.69 -5.04 -16.65
N ALA A 174 -11.39 -5.40 -15.40
CA ALA A 174 -11.52 -6.75 -14.84
C ALA A 174 -12.96 -7.20 -14.59
N HIS A 175 -13.91 -6.27 -14.51
CA HIS A 175 -15.29 -6.57 -14.12
C HIS A 175 -15.89 -7.73 -14.95
N PRO A 176 -16.57 -8.72 -14.31
CA PRO A 176 -17.03 -8.72 -12.92
C PRO A 176 -16.02 -9.15 -11.86
N ALA A 177 -14.80 -9.57 -12.24
CA ALA A 177 -13.78 -9.97 -11.27
C ALA A 177 -13.28 -8.77 -10.44
N CYS A 178 -12.92 -9.03 -9.18
CA CYS A 178 -12.31 -8.04 -8.30
C CYS A 178 -10.78 -8.06 -8.44
N ILE A 179 -10.17 -6.88 -8.56
CA ILE A 179 -8.71 -6.77 -8.61
C ILE A 179 -8.12 -6.77 -7.20
N LEU A 180 -7.07 -7.56 -7.01
CA LEU A 180 -6.28 -7.67 -5.78
C LEU A 180 -4.84 -7.22 -5.99
N GLU A 181 -4.27 -6.56 -4.98
CA GLU A 181 -2.82 -6.40 -4.88
C GLU A 181 -2.15 -7.65 -4.29
N THR A 182 -0.82 -7.58 -4.12
CA THR A 182 -0.05 -8.67 -3.49
C THR A 182 0.90 -8.13 -2.42
N ARG A 183 1.57 -9.05 -1.71
CA ARG A 183 2.69 -8.72 -0.80
C ARG A 183 3.93 -8.14 -1.51
N LYS A 184 3.96 -8.07 -2.85
CA LYS A 184 5.01 -7.41 -3.65
C LYS A 184 4.84 -5.89 -3.59
N THR A 185 5.03 -5.33 -2.40
CA THR A 185 4.95 -3.89 -2.12
C THR A 185 6.34 -3.32 -1.92
N ALA A 186 6.47 -1.99 -1.95
CA ALA A 186 7.70 -1.37 -1.48
C ALA A 186 7.94 -1.74 0.01
N PRO A 187 9.17 -2.10 0.40
CA PRO A 187 9.50 -2.39 1.80
C PRO A 187 9.15 -1.20 2.71
N GLY A 188 8.58 -1.47 3.88
CA GLY A 188 8.14 -0.43 4.82
C GLY A 188 6.84 0.29 4.46
N LEU A 189 6.41 0.26 3.19
CA LEU A 189 5.27 1.03 2.69
C LEU A 189 4.00 0.19 2.46
N ARG A 190 3.93 -1.03 3.01
CA ARG A 190 2.81 -1.95 2.70
C ARG A 190 1.44 -1.41 3.08
N LEU A 191 1.31 -0.74 4.22
CA LEU A 191 0.05 -0.12 4.63
C LEU A 191 -0.39 0.95 3.63
N VAL A 192 0.54 1.79 3.20
CA VAL A 192 0.32 2.89 2.24
C VAL A 192 -0.06 2.34 0.87
N ASP A 193 0.71 1.38 0.34
CA ASP A 193 0.49 0.77 -0.97
C ASP A 193 -0.88 0.07 -1.04
N LYS A 194 -1.23 -0.72 -0.01
CA LYS A 194 -2.52 -1.41 0.07
C LYS A 194 -3.68 -0.44 0.26
N TRP A 195 -3.49 0.63 1.01
CA TRP A 195 -4.53 1.65 1.15
C TRP A 195 -4.85 2.34 -0.19
N ALA A 196 -3.81 2.66 -0.98
CA ALA A 196 -3.99 3.24 -2.30
C ALA A 196 -4.76 2.30 -3.27
N VAL A 197 -4.56 0.99 -3.16
CA VAL A 197 -5.33 -0.01 -3.94
C VAL A 197 -6.82 0.02 -3.55
N LEU A 198 -7.13 0.10 -2.26
CA LEU A 198 -8.53 0.25 -1.81
C LEU A 198 -9.16 1.54 -2.35
N ILE A 199 -8.43 2.66 -2.29
CA ILE A 199 -8.88 3.96 -2.82
C ILE A 199 -9.15 3.87 -4.33
N GLY A 200 -8.32 3.15 -5.07
CA GLY A 200 -8.51 2.89 -6.50
C GLY A 200 -9.66 1.94 -6.85
N GLY A 201 -10.37 1.38 -5.86
CA GLY A 201 -11.48 0.44 -6.07
C GLY A 201 -11.07 -1.02 -6.21
N GLY A 202 -9.81 -1.35 -5.92
CA GLY A 202 -9.36 -2.73 -5.73
C GLY A 202 -9.72 -3.27 -4.34
N LYS A 203 -9.30 -4.50 -4.05
CA LYS A 203 -9.40 -5.11 -2.72
C LYS A 203 -8.02 -5.57 -2.24
N ASN A 204 -7.87 -5.66 -0.93
CA ASN A 204 -6.64 -6.18 -0.35
C ASN A 204 -6.64 -7.70 -0.35
N HIS A 205 -5.54 -8.29 -0.82
CA HIS A 205 -5.15 -9.65 -0.47
C HIS A 205 -4.56 -9.64 0.96
N ARG A 206 -4.07 -10.79 1.44
CA ARG A 206 -3.48 -10.89 2.78
C ARG A 206 -2.39 -9.84 3.02
N MET A 207 -2.43 -9.21 4.20
CA MET A 207 -1.47 -8.23 4.66
C MET A 207 -0.07 -8.83 4.80
N GLY A 208 0.02 -10.04 5.35
CA GLY A 208 1.29 -10.67 5.70
C GLY A 208 1.26 -12.18 5.61
N LEU A 209 2.20 -12.82 6.30
CA LEU A 209 2.21 -14.28 6.44
C LEU A 209 1.28 -14.76 7.58
N PHE A 210 0.76 -13.82 8.38
CA PHE A 210 0.11 -14.09 9.67
C PHE A 210 -1.42 -14.11 9.61
N ASP A 211 -2.03 -13.55 8.57
CA ASP A 211 -3.47 -13.28 8.49
C ASP A 211 -4.22 -14.19 7.51
N MET A 212 -3.50 -14.95 6.68
CA MET A 212 -4.10 -15.92 5.77
C MET A 212 -3.07 -17.00 5.38
N VAL A 213 -3.52 -18.27 5.38
CA VAL A 213 -2.73 -19.37 4.85
C VAL A 213 -2.77 -19.32 3.32
N MET A 214 -1.60 -19.43 2.70
CA MET A 214 -1.48 -19.50 1.25
C MET A 214 -0.46 -20.57 0.89
N ILE A 215 -0.96 -21.72 0.46
CA ILE A 215 -0.19 -22.87 0.03
C ILE A 215 0.30 -22.59 -1.39
N LYS A 216 1.62 -22.54 -1.58
CA LYS A 216 2.29 -22.31 -2.89
C LYS A 216 3.02 -23.55 -3.40
N ASP A 217 3.46 -23.50 -4.65
CA ASP A 217 4.34 -24.47 -5.31
C ASP A 217 5.41 -25.14 -4.42
N ASN A 218 6.17 -24.35 -3.66
CA ASN A 218 7.24 -24.81 -2.80
C ASN A 218 6.70 -25.62 -1.61
N HIS A 219 5.57 -25.17 -1.03
CA HIS A 219 4.92 -25.88 0.07
C HIS A 219 4.35 -27.22 -0.41
N ILE A 220 3.70 -27.22 -1.59
CA ILE A 220 3.15 -28.43 -2.22
C ILE A 220 4.26 -29.44 -2.47
N SER A 221 5.39 -28.98 -3.03
CA SER A 221 6.54 -29.83 -3.32
C SER A 221 7.15 -30.43 -2.05
N ILE A 222 7.31 -29.63 -1.00
CA ILE A 222 7.86 -30.08 0.29
C ILE A 222 6.90 -31.04 1.01
N ALA A 223 5.59 -30.80 0.93
CA ALA A 223 4.56 -31.66 1.51
C ALA A 223 4.33 -32.96 0.71
N GLY A 224 4.93 -33.09 -0.47
CA GLY A 224 4.77 -34.26 -1.35
C GLY A 224 3.41 -34.34 -2.02
N GLY A 225 2.80 -33.20 -2.37
CA GLY A 225 1.54 -33.13 -3.13
C GLY A 225 0.52 -32.14 -2.55
N VAL A 226 -0.41 -31.69 -3.39
CA VAL A 226 -1.39 -30.64 -3.02
C VAL A 226 -2.34 -31.12 -1.92
N THR A 227 -2.79 -32.38 -2.03
CA THR A 227 -3.62 -33.04 -1.04
C THR A 227 -2.96 -33.10 0.34
N ASN A 228 -1.68 -33.45 0.41
CA ASN A 228 -0.93 -33.51 1.67
C ASN A 228 -0.75 -32.13 2.29
N ALA A 229 -0.52 -31.10 1.46
CA ALA A 229 -0.38 -29.73 1.91
C ALA A 229 -1.68 -29.21 2.54
N ILE A 230 -2.84 -29.40 1.88
CA ILE A 230 -4.14 -28.98 2.41
C ILE A 230 -4.45 -29.72 3.71
N LYS A 231 -4.27 -31.05 3.73
CA LYS A 231 -4.46 -31.86 4.94
C LYS A 231 -3.62 -31.36 6.12
N SER A 232 -2.35 -31.02 5.88
CA SER A 232 -1.47 -30.51 6.93
C SER A 232 -1.93 -29.15 7.47
N VAL A 233 -2.49 -28.30 6.61
CA VAL A 233 -3.07 -27.01 7.01
C VAL A 233 -4.32 -27.23 7.86
N ASP A 234 -5.24 -28.10 7.42
CA ASP A 234 -6.47 -28.39 8.15
C ASP A 234 -6.17 -28.92 9.56
N GLN A 235 -5.26 -29.89 9.67
CA GLN A 235 -4.81 -30.42 10.95
C GLN A 235 -4.18 -29.32 11.82
N TYR A 236 -3.31 -28.48 11.26
CA TYR A 236 -2.66 -27.40 12.01
C TYR A 236 -3.68 -26.37 12.55
N LEU A 237 -4.64 -25.95 11.72
CA LEU A 237 -5.66 -24.99 12.13
C LEU A 237 -6.57 -25.56 13.22
N GLU A 238 -6.96 -26.83 13.11
CA GLU A 238 -7.74 -27.53 14.15
C GLU A 238 -6.96 -27.65 15.46
N GLU A 239 -5.70 -28.14 15.42
CA GLU A 239 -4.85 -28.30 16.60
C GLU A 239 -4.58 -26.98 17.32
N LYS A 240 -4.53 -25.86 16.59
CA LYS A 240 -4.31 -24.52 17.15
C LYS A 240 -5.61 -23.78 17.47
N GLY A 241 -6.78 -24.32 17.11
CA GLY A 241 -8.07 -23.63 17.25
C GLY A 241 -8.10 -22.30 16.49
N LEU A 242 -7.48 -22.25 15.31
CA LEU A 242 -7.38 -21.05 14.49
C LEU A 242 -8.43 -21.07 13.37
N HIS A 243 -9.02 -19.90 13.11
CA HIS A 243 -9.95 -19.69 12.00
C HIS A 243 -9.42 -18.56 11.12
N MET A 244 -8.99 -18.90 9.90
CA MET A 244 -8.53 -17.95 8.89
C MET A 244 -8.78 -18.50 7.50
N ALA A 245 -8.80 -17.62 6.50
CA ALA A 245 -8.92 -18.04 5.11
C ALA A 245 -7.70 -18.88 4.68
N VAL A 246 -7.96 -19.85 3.81
CA VAL A 246 -6.95 -20.74 3.25
C VAL A 246 -7.05 -20.71 1.74
N GLU A 247 -5.93 -20.38 1.11
CA GLU A 247 -5.77 -20.37 -0.33
C GLU A 247 -4.76 -21.42 -0.76
N VAL A 248 -5.03 -22.12 -1.86
CA VAL A 248 -4.10 -23.04 -2.50
C VAL A 248 -3.81 -22.63 -3.94
N GLU A 249 -2.52 -22.56 -4.28
CA GLU A 249 -2.04 -22.32 -5.63
C GLU A 249 -2.08 -23.63 -6.44
N THR A 250 -2.67 -23.57 -7.62
CA THR A 250 -2.76 -24.67 -8.58
C THR A 250 -2.29 -24.19 -9.95
N ARG A 251 -1.58 -25.06 -10.66
CA ARG A 251 -0.90 -24.77 -11.93
C ARG A 251 -1.44 -25.60 -13.09
N THR A 252 -2.10 -26.71 -12.79
CA THR A 252 -2.68 -27.62 -13.80
C THR A 252 -4.11 -28.02 -13.43
N LEU A 253 -4.87 -28.51 -14.41
CA LEU A 253 -6.23 -29.00 -14.18
C LEU A 253 -6.24 -30.25 -13.29
N GLU A 254 -5.18 -31.06 -13.32
CA GLU A 254 -5.01 -32.20 -12.42
C GLU A 254 -4.90 -31.76 -10.96
N GLU A 255 -4.09 -30.74 -10.68
CA GLU A 255 -4.00 -30.17 -9.33
C GLU A 255 -5.36 -29.61 -8.87
N VAL A 256 -6.12 -28.94 -9.76
CA VAL A 256 -7.49 -28.47 -9.46
C VAL A 256 -8.41 -29.65 -9.11
N MET A 257 -8.38 -30.75 -9.89
CA MET A 257 -9.18 -31.94 -9.62
C MET A 257 -8.82 -32.60 -8.29
N GLU A 258 -7.53 -32.69 -7.95
CA GLU A 258 -7.07 -33.23 -6.66
C GLU A 258 -7.62 -32.40 -5.49
N VAL A 259 -7.56 -31.08 -5.58
CA VAL A 259 -8.11 -30.16 -4.57
C VAL A 259 -9.62 -30.37 -4.39
N LEU A 260 -10.37 -30.44 -5.49
CA LEU A 260 -11.82 -30.65 -5.46
C LEU A 260 -12.17 -32.02 -4.87
N GLN A 261 -11.43 -33.08 -5.24
CA GLN A 261 -11.63 -34.41 -4.70
C GLN A 261 -11.39 -34.45 -3.19
N TYR A 262 -10.29 -33.84 -2.72
CA TYR A 262 -9.98 -33.74 -1.30
C TYR A 262 -11.10 -33.04 -0.53
N ALA A 263 -11.58 -31.90 -1.04
CA ALA A 263 -12.64 -31.12 -0.41
C ALA A 263 -14.01 -31.81 -0.38
N ILE A 264 -14.32 -32.69 -1.35
CA ILE A 264 -15.55 -33.49 -1.33
C ILE A 264 -15.47 -34.59 -0.26
N GLN A 265 -14.28 -35.14 -0.04
CA GLN A 265 -14.07 -36.29 0.84
C GLN A 265 -13.81 -35.89 2.30
N ASN A 266 -13.39 -34.65 2.55
CA ASN A 266 -12.92 -34.19 3.86
C ASN A 266 -13.53 -32.84 4.21
N ASN A 267 -13.66 -32.56 5.50
CA ASN A 267 -14.00 -31.22 5.97
C ASN A 267 -12.74 -30.35 5.93
N THR A 268 -12.66 -29.44 4.97
CA THR A 268 -11.49 -28.59 4.74
C THR A 268 -11.78 -27.12 5.05
N SER A 269 -10.76 -26.40 5.51
CA SER A 269 -10.76 -24.95 5.76
C SER A 269 -10.49 -24.15 4.48
N LEU A 270 -10.33 -24.82 3.32
CA LEU A 270 -10.06 -24.19 2.04
C LEU A 270 -11.18 -23.20 1.67
N THR A 271 -10.80 -21.96 1.34
CA THR A 271 -11.73 -20.91 0.92
C THR A 271 -11.52 -20.49 -0.53
N ARG A 272 -10.30 -20.62 -1.05
CA ARG A 272 -9.93 -20.09 -2.38
C ARG A 272 -8.95 -21.00 -3.12
N ILE A 273 -9.11 -21.08 -4.43
CA ILE A 273 -8.18 -21.74 -5.35
C ILE A 273 -7.57 -20.68 -6.27
N MET A 274 -6.24 -20.52 -6.21
CA MET A 274 -5.48 -19.70 -7.13
C MET A 274 -5.11 -20.51 -8.37
N LEU A 275 -5.43 -19.97 -9.54
CA LEU A 275 -5.18 -20.52 -10.86
C LEU A 275 -3.96 -19.78 -11.44
N ASP A 276 -2.76 -20.26 -11.10
CA ASP A 276 -1.51 -19.56 -11.40
C ASP A 276 -1.01 -19.88 -12.81
N ASN A 277 -0.73 -18.83 -13.59
CA ASN A 277 -0.18 -18.90 -14.95
C ASN A 277 -0.99 -19.77 -15.94
N MET A 278 -2.31 -19.93 -15.71
CA MET A 278 -3.23 -20.58 -16.66
C MET A 278 -3.66 -19.67 -17.83
N VAL A 279 -2.99 -18.52 -17.97
CA VAL A 279 -3.19 -17.54 -19.05
C VAL A 279 -1.91 -17.50 -19.88
N VAL A 280 -2.02 -17.86 -21.17
CA VAL A 280 -0.84 -17.99 -22.04
C VAL A 280 -0.77 -16.81 -23.02
N PRO A 281 0.32 -16.02 -23.04
CA PRO A 281 0.50 -14.96 -24.04
C PRO A 281 0.58 -15.53 -25.45
N LEU A 282 -0.10 -14.88 -26.40
CA LEU A 282 -0.07 -15.22 -27.81
C LEU A 282 0.83 -14.24 -28.59
N PRO A 283 1.48 -14.66 -29.69
CA PRO A 283 2.38 -13.80 -30.47
C PRO A 283 1.72 -12.54 -31.06
N ASN A 284 0.40 -12.52 -31.17
CA ASN A 284 -0.39 -11.40 -31.67
C ASN A 284 -0.72 -10.34 -30.59
N GLY A 285 -0.24 -10.52 -29.36
CA GLY A 285 -0.52 -9.62 -28.23
C GLY A 285 -1.81 -9.93 -27.47
N ASP A 286 -2.56 -10.98 -27.86
CA ASP A 286 -3.71 -11.49 -27.11
C ASP A 286 -3.25 -12.56 -26.09
N VAL A 287 -4.19 -13.08 -25.29
CA VAL A 287 -3.94 -14.17 -24.33
C VAL A 287 -4.91 -15.33 -24.54
N ASP A 288 -4.42 -16.56 -24.43
CA ASP A 288 -5.28 -17.75 -24.33
C ASP A 288 -5.69 -17.96 -22.87
N ILE A 289 -7.00 -18.09 -22.65
CA ILE A 289 -7.63 -18.30 -21.34
C ILE A 289 -8.37 -19.65 -21.27
N SER A 290 -8.14 -20.54 -22.22
CA SER A 290 -8.91 -21.80 -22.34
C SER A 290 -8.75 -22.68 -21.10
N MET A 291 -7.52 -22.86 -20.62
CA MET A 291 -7.24 -23.60 -19.38
C MET A 291 -7.85 -22.92 -18.15
N LEU A 292 -7.72 -21.59 -18.05
CA LEU A 292 -8.32 -20.81 -16.96
C LEU A 292 -9.84 -21.02 -16.91
N LYS A 293 -10.51 -20.94 -18.07
CA LYS A 293 -11.96 -21.13 -18.17
C LYS A 293 -12.37 -22.55 -17.79
N GLU A 294 -11.65 -23.56 -18.29
CA GLU A 294 -11.90 -24.95 -17.94
C GLU A 294 -11.75 -25.19 -16.43
N ALA A 295 -10.73 -24.62 -15.80
CA ALA A 295 -10.55 -24.70 -14.35
C ALA A 295 -11.71 -24.04 -13.58
N VAL A 296 -12.17 -22.85 -14.01
CA VAL A 296 -13.34 -22.17 -13.42
C VAL A 296 -14.61 -23.03 -13.57
N ASP A 297 -14.83 -23.62 -14.75
CA ASP A 297 -15.97 -24.50 -15.02
C ASP A 297 -15.93 -25.77 -14.16
N LEU A 298 -14.74 -26.35 -13.93
CA LEU A 298 -14.54 -27.49 -13.02
C LEU A 298 -14.86 -27.14 -11.55
N ILE A 299 -14.40 -25.97 -11.09
CA ILE A 299 -14.64 -25.49 -9.72
C ILE A 299 -16.13 -25.16 -9.51
N ASN A 300 -16.82 -24.70 -10.55
CA ASN A 300 -18.26 -24.49 -10.60
C ASN A 300 -18.82 -23.74 -9.37
N GLY A 301 -18.13 -22.67 -8.95
CA GLY A 301 -18.53 -21.82 -7.83
C GLY A 301 -18.42 -22.44 -6.44
N ARG A 302 -17.80 -23.62 -6.28
CA ARG A 302 -17.58 -24.26 -4.97
C ARG A 302 -16.61 -23.48 -4.08
N PHE A 303 -15.63 -22.82 -4.70
CA PHE A 303 -14.61 -22.00 -4.04
C PHE A 303 -14.49 -20.65 -4.75
N GLU A 304 -14.01 -19.64 -4.03
CA GLU A 304 -13.51 -18.45 -4.70
C GLU A 304 -12.34 -18.84 -5.62
N THR A 305 -12.26 -18.23 -6.80
CA THR A 305 -11.14 -18.46 -7.72
C THR A 305 -10.34 -17.18 -7.92
N GLU A 306 -9.02 -17.29 -7.93
CA GLU A 306 -8.12 -16.16 -8.17
C GLU A 306 -7.20 -16.45 -9.36
N ALA A 307 -7.27 -15.64 -10.42
CA ALA A 307 -6.28 -15.69 -11.49
C ALA A 307 -5.02 -14.91 -11.11
N SER A 308 -3.85 -15.52 -11.30
CA SER A 308 -2.53 -14.93 -11.05
C SER A 308 -1.59 -15.18 -12.22
N GLY A 309 -0.59 -14.31 -12.38
CA GLY A 309 0.48 -14.45 -13.36
C GLY A 309 0.33 -13.51 -14.56
N ASN A 310 1.34 -12.66 -14.78
CA ASN A 310 1.48 -11.77 -15.94
C ASN A 310 0.22 -10.95 -16.32
N VAL A 311 -0.55 -10.51 -15.33
CA VAL A 311 -1.73 -9.66 -15.52
C VAL A 311 -1.31 -8.23 -15.88
N THR A 312 -1.79 -7.74 -17.02
CA THR A 312 -1.59 -6.36 -17.50
C THR A 312 -2.94 -5.70 -17.81
N LEU A 313 -2.94 -4.39 -18.05
CA LEU A 313 -4.18 -3.67 -18.36
C LEU A 313 -4.82 -4.16 -19.67
N GLU A 314 -4.00 -4.63 -20.60
CA GLU A 314 -4.43 -5.18 -21.89
C GLU A 314 -5.06 -6.57 -21.74
N THR A 315 -4.55 -7.39 -20.82
CA THR A 315 -4.98 -8.79 -20.66
C THR A 315 -6.10 -8.96 -19.65
N VAL A 316 -6.19 -8.09 -18.63
CA VAL A 316 -7.09 -8.23 -17.48
C VAL A 316 -8.56 -8.37 -17.87
N LYS A 317 -9.00 -7.70 -18.94
CA LYS A 317 -10.39 -7.78 -19.41
C LYS A 317 -10.77 -9.18 -19.88
N LYS A 318 -9.87 -9.88 -20.56
CA LYS A 318 -10.11 -11.24 -21.04
C LYS A 318 -10.09 -12.23 -19.88
N ILE A 319 -9.17 -12.04 -18.93
CA ILE A 319 -9.06 -12.83 -17.70
C ILE A 319 -10.35 -12.69 -16.87
N GLY A 320 -10.86 -11.47 -16.67
CA GLY A 320 -12.11 -11.24 -15.92
C GLY A 320 -13.33 -11.91 -16.55
N LYS A 321 -13.38 -11.96 -17.89
CA LYS A 321 -14.41 -12.68 -18.64
C LYS A 321 -14.33 -14.20 -18.54
N ALA A 322 -13.24 -14.76 -18.03
CA ALA A 322 -13.15 -16.19 -17.77
C ALA A 322 -14.05 -16.64 -16.60
N GLY A 323 -14.58 -15.69 -15.81
CA GLY A 323 -15.51 -15.97 -14.71
C GLY A 323 -14.85 -16.13 -13.35
N VAL A 324 -13.58 -15.74 -13.21
CA VAL A 324 -12.89 -15.77 -11.92
C VAL A 324 -13.46 -14.75 -10.93
N THR A 325 -13.47 -15.09 -9.64
CA THR A 325 -13.85 -14.16 -8.56
C THR A 325 -12.86 -13.00 -8.42
N TYR A 326 -11.57 -13.32 -8.43
CA TYR A 326 -10.48 -12.36 -8.24
C TYR A 326 -9.42 -12.47 -9.32
N ILE A 327 -8.70 -11.37 -9.53
CA ILE A 327 -7.45 -11.33 -10.30
C ILE A 327 -6.43 -10.60 -9.44
N SER A 328 -5.28 -11.21 -9.17
CA SER A 328 -4.20 -10.53 -8.44
C SER A 328 -3.08 -10.06 -9.37
N SER A 329 -2.59 -8.85 -9.12
CA SER A 329 -1.47 -8.28 -9.87
C SER A 329 -0.49 -7.59 -8.94
N GLY A 330 0.76 -8.04 -8.98
CA GLY A 330 1.86 -7.36 -8.28
C GLY A 330 2.19 -6.01 -8.88
N ALA A 331 1.90 -5.80 -10.17
CA ALA A 331 2.26 -4.58 -10.90
C ALA A 331 1.62 -3.33 -10.27
N LEU A 332 0.48 -3.49 -9.58
CA LEU A 332 -0.19 -2.45 -8.82
C LEU A 332 0.71 -1.78 -7.79
N THR A 333 1.63 -2.51 -7.16
CA THR A 333 2.38 -2.03 -6.00
C THR A 333 3.91 -2.07 -6.18
N HIS A 334 4.46 -2.98 -6.99
CA HIS A 334 5.91 -3.01 -7.23
C HIS A 334 6.38 -2.20 -8.45
N SER A 335 5.50 -1.92 -9.43
CA SER A 335 5.84 -1.23 -10.68
C SER A 335 5.07 0.09 -10.83
N VAL A 336 5.08 0.89 -9.77
CA VAL A 336 4.28 2.12 -9.71
C VAL A 336 4.90 3.23 -10.55
N LYS A 337 4.14 3.78 -11.49
CA LYS A 337 4.40 5.12 -12.03
C LYS A 337 3.70 6.12 -11.11
N ALA A 338 4.46 6.96 -10.41
CA ALA A 338 3.90 8.00 -9.56
C ALA A 338 3.09 9.00 -10.42
N LEU A 339 1.96 9.48 -9.91
CA LEU A 339 1.18 10.56 -10.54
C LEU A 339 1.89 11.88 -10.24
N ASP A 340 2.24 12.66 -11.26
CA ASP A 340 2.95 13.93 -11.04
C ASP A 340 2.01 14.98 -10.39
N ILE A 341 2.43 15.49 -9.22
CA ILE A 341 1.70 16.46 -8.38
C ILE A 341 2.72 17.48 -7.87
N SER A 342 2.40 18.76 -7.89
CA SER A 342 3.25 19.80 -7.30
C SER A 342 2.54 20.54 -6.19
N LEU A 343 3.30 20.97 -5.17
CA LEU A 343 2.88 22.00 -4.23
C LEU A 343 3.54 23.31 -4.66
N LYS A 344 2.75 24.34 -4.98
CA LYS A 344 3.27 25.65 -5.39
C LYS A 344 2.98 26.68 -4.31
N ILE A 345 4.00 27.35 -3.80
CA ILE A 345 3.85 28.46 -2.85
C ILE A 345 3.51 29.74 -3.61
N ASP A 346 2.40 30.37 -3.25
CA ASP A 346 1.99 31.65 -3.80
C ASP A 346 2.67 32.78 -3.02
N THR A 347 3.68 33.36 -3.65
CA THR A 347 4.27 34.65 -3.25
C THR A 347 4.20 35.62 -4.43
N GLU A 348 4.21 36.92 -4.16
CA GLU A 348 4.24 37.93 -5.22
C GLU A 348 5.44 37.72 -6.16
N LEU A 349 6.58 37.28 -5.61
CA LEU A 349 7.76 36.89 -6.39
C LEU A 349 7.54 35.62 -7.22
N ALA A 350 6.89 34.59 -6.68
CA ALA A 350 6.55 33.38 -7.42
C ALA A 350 5.64 33.68 -8.62
N LEU A 351 4.65 34.57 -8.45
CA LEU A 351 3.79 35.03 -9.55
C LEU A 351 4.58 35.78 -10.63
N GLN A 352 5.55 36.62 -10.24
CA GLN A 352 6.42 37.31 -11.20
C GLN A 352 7.34 36.35 -11.96
N VAL A 353 7.92 35.34 -11.29
CA VAL A 353 8.79 34.33 -11.92
C VAL A 353 8.00 33.39 -12.82
N GLY A 354 6.81 32.95 -12.41
CA GLY A 354 5.92 32.11 -13.22
C GLY A 354 5.57 32.78 -14.55
N LYS A 355 5.23 34.09 -14.50
CA LYS A 355 4.98 34.91 -15.70
C LYS A 355 6.20 35.04 -16.61
N ARG A 356 7.42 35.13 -16.05
CA ARG A 356 8.67 35.23 -16.83
C ARG A 356 9.09 33.92 -17.47
N THR A 357 8.71 32.77 -16.90
CA THR A 357 9.19 31.45 -17.33
C THR A 357 8.17 30.65 -18.13
N ASN A 358 6.97 31.19 -18.40
CA ASN A 358 5.82 30.46 -18.97
C ASN A 358 5.46 29.19 -18.16
N ARG A 359 5.69 29.23 -16.84
CA ARG A 359 5.39 28.13 -15.90
C ARG A 359 4.32 28.50 -14.87
N ALA A 360 3.69 29.67 -15.04
CA ALA A 360 2.54 30.12 -14.24
C ALA A 360 1.47 29.03 -14.24
#